data_AF-A0A973MQM0-F1
#
_entry.id   AF-A0A973MQM0-F1
#
_cell.length_a   1.000
_cell.length_b   1.000
_cell.length_c   1.000
_cell.angle_alpha   90.00
_cell.angle_beta   90.00
_cell.angle_gamma   90.00
#
_symmetry.space_group_name_H-M   'P 1'
#
loop_
_entity.id
_entity.type
_entity.pdbx_description
1 polymer ?
#
loop_
_entity_poly.entity_id
_entity_poly.type
_entity_poly.pdbx_seq_one_letter_code
_entity_poly.pdbx_strand_id
1 'polypeptide(L)'
;MRQPLPEHRTALSVRIVRQGKPTGKYHDSRMKIEDLEDQDAAEIRAGKALLLEVQLIRKARATSLPVVVETLFNRVVPPESVGSYSHPEQIIDPYLRRDATDLWASEFRTLELQHVRFRGRTYLVLSLEDTDREHADEGYLTGYGICRRVDYAPSGNPCNPKRLPLHELKPVTKRTT
;
A
#
# COMPACT_ATOMS: atom_id res chain seq x y z
N MET A 1 35.21 -11.94 -1.78
CA MET A 1 34.48 -10.97 -2.63
C MET A 1 32.99 -11.21 -2.43
N ARG A 2 32.25 -10.24 -1.88
CA ARG A 2 30.79 -10.35 -1.72
C ARG A 2 30.13 -9.88 -3.01
N GLN A 3 29.39 -10.77 -3.69
CA GLN A 3 28.54 -10.35 -4.82
C GLN A 3 27.51 -9.33 -4.32
N PRO A 4 27.22 -8.26 -5.08
CA PRO A 4 26.10 -7.39 -4.78
C PRO A 4 24.81 -8.19 -5.01
N LEU A 5 23.96 -8.29 -3.98
CA LEU A 5 22.62 -8.82 -4.14
C LEU A 5 21.86 -7.91 -5.12
N PRO A 6 21.21 -8.43 -6.17
CA PRO A 6 20.31 -7.62 -6.96
C PRO A 6 19.06 -7.37 -6.10
N GLU A 7 19.05 -6.24 -5.40
CA GLU A 7 17.89 -5.74 -4.69
C GLU A 7 16.82 -5.29 -5.70
N HIS A 8 16.12 -6.26 -6.29
CA HIS A 8 14.82 -6.01 -6.90
C HIS A 8 13.79 -5.78 -5.78
N ARG A 9 13.94 -4.71 -4.99
CA ARG A 9 12.90 -4.26 -4.07
C ARG A 9 11.88 -3.50 -4.90
N THR A 10 10.76 -4.14 -5.20
CA THR A 10 9.56 -3.40 -5.58
C THR A 10 9.14 -2.63 -4.34
N ALA A 11 9.43 -1.34 -4.28
CA ALA A 11 9.05 -0.51 -3.15
C ALA A 11 7.69 0.12 -3.45
N LEU A 12 6.69 -0.21 -2.64
CA LEU A 12 5.46 0.59 -2.56
C LEU A 12 5.76 1.88 -1.79
N SER A 13 5.03 2.93 -2.11
CA SER A 13 5.05 4.22 -1.42
C SER A 13 3.70 4.89 -1.62
N VAL A 14 3.30 5.75 -0.69
CA VAL A 14 2.09 6.57 -0.81
C VAL A 14 2.50 7.96 -1.25
N ARG A 15 1.76 8.54 -2.19
CA ARG A 15 1.92 9.93 -2.60
C ARG A 15 0.59 10.65 -2.47
N ILE A 16 0.57 11.71 -1.68
CA ILE A 16 -0.60 12.56 -1.48
C ILE A 16 -0.35 13.87 -2.22
N VAL A 17 -1.21 14.21 -3.16
CA VAL A 17 -1.06 15.41 -4.02
C VAL A 17 -2.39 16.13 -4.16
N ARG A 18 -2.32 17.41 -4.55
CA ARG A 18 -3.53 18.15 -4.93
C ARG A 18 -4.23 17.44 -6.08
N GLN A 19 -5.54 17.26 -5.94
CA GLN A 19 -6.37 16.71 -7.00
C GLN A 19 -6.25 17.61 -8.22
N GLY A 20 -5.73 17.05 -9.32
CA GLY A 20 -5.68 17.74 -10.61
C GLY A 20 -7.08 17.92 -11.17
N LYS A 21 -7.20 18.76 -12.22
CA LYS A 21 -8.46 18.83 -12.98
C LYS A 21 -8.84 17.43 -13.48
N PRO A 22 -10.13 17.10 -13.59
CA PRO A 22 -10.57 15.91 -14.30
C PRO A 22 -9.99 15.96 -15.72
N THR A 23 -9.07 15.04 -16.04
CA THR A 23 -8.49 14.90 -17.38
C THR A 23 -8.38 13.43 -17.70
N GLY A 24 -8.91 12.99 -18.85
CA GLY A 24 -8.82 11.59 -19.30
C GLY A 24 -9.91 10.67 -18.74
N LYS A 25 -9.65 9.35 -18.78
CA LYS A 25 -10.63 8.25 -18.69
C LYS A 25 -11.30 8.03 -17.32
N TYR A 26 -10.91 8.78 -16.28
CA TYR A 26 -11.40 8.65 -14.89
C TYR A 26 -12.30 9.81 -14.46
N HIS A 27 -13.02 10.39 -15.42
CA HIS A 27 -13.80 11.62 -15.23
C HIS A 27 -14.93 11.46 -14.18
N ASP A 28 -15.47 10.26 -14.02
CA ASP A 28 -16.75 10.07 -13.32
C ASP A 28 -16.61 10.01 -11.79
N SER A 29 -15.39 10.02 -11.24
CA SER A 29 -15.18 9.89 -9.79
C SER A 29 -14.50 11.10 -9.15
N ARG A 30 -14.05 12.10 -9.92
CA ARG A 30 -13.39 13.30 -9.37
C ARG A 30 -14.39 14.43 -9.19
N MET A 31 -14.62 14.81 -7.95
CA MET A 31 -15.44 15.97 -7.58
C MET A 31 -14.68 17.27 -7.85
N LYS A 32 -15.45 18.31 -8.20
CA LYS A 32 -15.00 19.70 -8.12
C LYS A 32 -15.34 20.25 -6.74
N ILE A 33 -14.77 21.41 -6.40
CA ILE A 33 -15.08 22.11 -5.14
C ILE A 33 -16.58 22.43 -5.02
N GLU A 34 -17.26 22.67 -6.14
CA GLU A 34 -18.72 22.93 -6.19
C GLU A 34 -19.59 21.68 -5.94
N ASP A 35 -19.02 20.47 -6.06
CA ASP A 35 -19.72 19.22 -5.82
C ASP A 35 -19.56 18.72 -4.37
N LEU A 36 -18.73 19.39 -3.56
CA LEU A 36 -18.48 19.07 -2.16
C LEU A 36 -19.56 19.66 -1.27
N GLU A 37 -19.62 19.18 -0.02
CA GLU A 37 -20.45 19.81 1.01
C GLU A 37 -20.06 21.28 1.22
N ASP A 38 -21.04 22.13 1.54
CA ASP A 38 -20.83 23.59 1.67
C ASP A 38 -19.71 23.94 2.64
N GLN A 39 -19.58 23.17 3.73
CA GLN A 39 -18.53 23.33 4.73
C GLN A 39 -17.14 23.07 4.14
N ASP A 40 -16.94 21.91 3.51
CA ASP A 40 -15.68 21.53 2.85
C ASP A 40 -15.30 22.53 1.77
N ALA A 41 -16.27 22.92 0.94
CA ALA A 41 -16.08 23.91 -0.10
C ALA A 41 -15.67 25.28 0.48
N ALA A 42 -16.25 25.69 1.61
CA ALA A 42 -15.88 26.91 2.31
C ALA A 42 -14.47 26.83 2.91
N GLU A 43 -14.09 25.70 3.52
CA GLU A 43 -12.75 25.50 4.08
C GLU A 43 -11.65 25.51 3.02
N ILE A 44 -11.91 24.90 1.86
CA ILE A 44 -11.00 24.97 0.72
C ILE A 44 -10.87 26.40 0.20
N ARG A 45 -11.98 27.13 0.04
CA ARG A 45 -11.96 28.55 -0.39
C ARG A 45 -11.24 29.44 0.63
N ALA A 46 -11.34 29.13 1.92
CA ALA A 46 -10.64 29.83 2.99
C ALA A 46 -9.15 29.43 3.10
N GLY A 47 -8.67 28.48 2.29
CA GLY A 47 -7.29 27.99 2.30
C GLY A 47 -6.95 27.12 3.53
N LYS A 48 -7.95 26.67 4.28
CA LYS A 48 -7.79 25.82 5.47
C LYS A 48 -7.66 24.34 5.12
N ALA A 49 -8.21 23.93 3.98
CA ALA A 49 -8.18 22.57 3.48
C ALA A 49 -7.82 22.54 1.99
N LEU A 50 -7.45 21.37 1.49
CA LEU A 50 -7.22 21.10 0.07
C LEU A 50 -8.02 19.88 -0.37
N LEU A 51 -8.47 19.89 -1.63
CA LEU A 51 -8.96 18.70 -2.31
C LEU A 51 -7.76 17.91 -2.86
N LEU A 52 -7.52 16.74 -2.29
CA LEU A 52 -6.36 15.89 -2.55
C LEU A 52 -6.77 14.54 -3.15
N GLU A 53 -5.79 13.90 -3.77
CA GLU A 53 -5.83 12.49 -4.17
C GLU A 53 -4.67 11.73 -3.49
N VAL A 54 -4.96 10.50 -3.05
CA VAL A 54 -4.01 9.59 -2.42
C VAL A 54 -3.65 8.51 -3.44
N GLN A 55 -2.38 8.44 -3.79
CA GLN A 55 -1.87 7.55 -4.84
C GLN A 55 -0.97 6.48 -4.24
N LEU A 56 -1.22 5.23 -4.61
CA LEU A 56 -0.28 4.15 -4.35
C LEU A 56 0.72 4.05 -5.50
N ILE A 57 2.00 4.21 -5.18
CA ILE A 57 3.09 4.25 -6.14
C ILE A 57 3.94 3.00 -6.01
N ARG A 58 4.13 2.28 -7.12
CA ARG A 58 5.06 1.16 -7.22
C ARG A 58 6.30 1.56 -7.99
N LYS A 59 7.47 1.43 -7.36
CA LYS A 59 8.77 1.56 -8.02
C LYS A 59 9.27 0.18 -8.44
N ALA A 60 9.32 -0.07 -9.75
CA ALA A 60 9.71 -1.37 -10.28
C ALA A 60 11.22 -1.62 -10.19
N ARG A 61 12.07 -0.59 -10.38
CA ARG A 61 13.56 -0.59 -10.32
C ARG A 61 14.10 0.84 -10.16
N ALA A 62 15.40 0.99 -9.85
CA ALA A 62 16.07 2.29 -9.71
C ALA A 62 16.01 3.18 -10.97
N THR A 63 15.88 2.58 -12.16
CA THR A 63 15.86 3.30 -13.45
C THR A 63 14.47 3.37 -14.11
N SER A 64 13.45 2.76 -13.51
CA SER A 64 12.08 2.83 -14.04
C SER A 64 11.36 4.03 -13.45
N LEU A 65 10.53 4.68 -14.27
CA LEU A 65 9.59 5.68 -13.77
C LEU A 65 8.63 5.03 -12.75
N PRO A 66 8.31 5.71 -11.64
CA PRO A 66 7.30 5.24 -10.70
C PRO A 66 5.94 5.11 -11.40
N VAL A 67 5.24 4.01 -11.12
CA VAL A 67 3.91 3.75 -11.69
C VAL A 67 2.87 3.97 -10.59
N VAL A 68 1.81 4.71 -10.91
CA VAL A 68 0.61 4.80 -10.06
C VAL A 68 -0.15 3.49 -10.23
N VAL A 69 -0.32 2.75 -9.14
CA VAL A 69 -1.03 1.47 -9.13
C VAL A 69 -2.52 1.70 -8.90
N GLU A 70 -2.84 2.54 -7.93
CA GLU A 70 -4.20 2.82 -7.51
C GLU A 70 -4.29 4.27 -6.99
N THR A 71 -5.48 4.85 -7.02
CA THR A 71 -5.71 6.23 -6.56
C THR A 71 -7.07 6.37 -5.90
N LEU A 72 -7.10 6.95 -4.71
CA LEU A 72 -8.31 7.50 -4.09
C LEU A 72 -8.40 8.99 -4.37
N PHE A 73 -9.61 9.46 -4.68
CA PHE A 73 -9.91 10.85 -5.00
C PHE A 73 -10.73 11.50 -3.89
N ASN A 74 -10.92 12.81 -4.01
CA ASN A 74 -11.87 13.60 -3.21
C ASN A 74 -11.60 13.57 -1.70
N ARG A 75 -10.33 13.74 -1.29
CA ARG A 75 -9.99 13.88 0.13
C ARG A 75 -9.84 15.35 0.50
N VAL A 76 -10.68 15.83 1.41
CA VAL A 76 -10.65 17.21 1.91
C VAL A 76 -9.91 17.23 3.24
N VAL A 77 -8.68 17.72 3.23
CA VAL A 77 -7.74 17.57 4.35
C VAL A 77 -6.77 18.74 4.45
N PRO A 78 -6.08 18.91 5.59
CA PRO A 78 -5.16 20.02 5.79
C PRO A 78 -4.00 20.06 4.78
N PRO A 79 -3.56 21.26 4.33
CA PRO A 79 -2.51 21.42 3.31
C PRO A 79 -1.18 20.70 3.59
N GLU A 80 -0.80 20.57 4.86
CA GLU A 80 0.42 19.92 5.34
C GLU A 80 0.47 18.42 5.02
N SER A 81 -0.65 17.82 4.64
CA SER A 81 -0.74 16.40 4.33
C SER A 81 -0.11 16.02 2.97
N VAL A 82 0.15 17.01 2.11
CA VAL A 82 0.76 16.81 0.80
C VAL A 82 2.20 16.31 0.96
N GLY A 83 2.51 15.16 0.37
CA GLY A 83 3.82 14.54 0.56
C GLY A 83 4.00 13.19 -0.12
N SER A 84 5.17 12.59 0.09
CA SER A 84 5.47 11.22 -0.34
C SER A 84 6.00 10.44 0.87
N TYR A 85 5.40 9.29 1.11
CA TYR A 85 5.59 8.49 2.31
C TYR A 85 6.02 7.09 1.90
N SER A 86 7.06 6.57 2.54
CA SER A 86 7.51 5.19 2.33
C SER A 86 6.59 4.15 2.99
N HIS A 87 5.73 4.59 3.91
CA HIS A 87 4.76 3.74 4.62
C HIS A 87 3.55 4.59 5.07
N PRO A 88 2.31 4.05 5.08
CA PRO A 88 1.12 4.79 5.53
C PRO A 88 1.25 5.39 6.95
N GLU A 89 1.85 4.66 7.89
CA GLU A 89 2.13 5.11 9.28
C GLU A 89 2.87 6.45 9.42
N GLN A 90 3.51 6.94 8.36
CA GLN A 90 4.19 8.24 8.37
C GLN A 90 3.23 9.41 8.13
N ILE A 91 1.98 9.15 7.77
CA ILE A 91 0.95 10.15 7.52
C ILE A 91 0.36 10.60 8.86
N ILE A 92 0.51 11.89 9.15
CA ILE A 92 0.08 12.48 10.43
C ILE A 92 -1.45 12.47 10.54
N ASP A 93 -2.14 12.90 9.48
CA ASP A 93 -3.61 12.93 9.45
C ASP A 93 -4.18 11.50 9.56
N PRO A 94 -5.00 11.22 10.59
CA PRO A 94 -5.47 9.86 10.85
C PRO A 94 -6.43 9.34 9.77
N TYR A 95 -7.25 10.21 9.17
CA TYR A 95 -8.20 9.82 8.12
C TYR A 95 -7.46 9.44 6.83
N LEU A 96 -6.48 10.25 6.42
CA LEU A 96 -5.62 9.93 5.28
C LEU A 96 -4.75 8.71 5.54
N ARG A 97 -4.28 8.53 6.78
CA ARG A 97 -3.51 7.34 7.16
C ARG A 97 -4.35 6.08 6.95
N ARG A 98 -5.62 6.11 7.36
CA ARG A 98 -6.58 5.01 7.15
C ARG A 98 -6.83 4.76 5.65
N ASP A 99 -7.10 5.80 4.87
CA ASP A 99 -7.31 5.66 3.42
C ASP A 99 -6.08 5.10 2.70
N ALA A 100 -4.89 5.61 3.04
CA ALA A 100 -3.63 5.15 2.49
C ALA A 100 -3.30 3.71 2.91
N THR A 101 -3.70 3.34 4.12
CA THR A 101 -3.62 1.98 4.67
C THR A 101 -4.48 1.01 3.87
N ASP A 102 -5.73 1.37 3.55
CA ASP A 102 -6.61 0.52 2.76
C ASP A 102 -6.10 0.32 1.32
N LEU A 103 -5.72 1.42 0.67
CA LEU A 103 -5.04 1.38 -0.65
C LEU A 103 -3.82 0.49 -0.62
N TRP A 104 -3.00 0.59 0.43
CA TRP A 104 -1.80 -0.22 0.56
C TRP A 104 -2.14 -1.69 0.77
N ALA A 105 -3.17 -1.99 1.57
CA ALA A 105 -3.65 -3.32 1.88
C ALA A 105 -4.24 -4.04 0.66
N SER A 106 -4.91 -3.31 -0.24
CA SER A 106 -5.57 -3.84 -1.44
C SER A 106 -4.63 -4.73 -2.28
N GLU A 107 -3.36 -4.35 -2.36
CA GLU A 107 -2.29 -5.06 -3.06
C GLU A 107 -1.97 -6.43 -2.48
N PHE A 108 -2.25 -6.64 -1.19
CA PHE A 108 -1.86 -7.83 -0.44
C PHE A 108 -3.04 -8.75 -0.11
N ARG A 109 -4.29 -8.31 -0.31
CA ARG A 109 -5.52 -9.07 0.00
C ARG A 109 -5.54 -10.47 -0.63
N THR A 110 -4.86 -10.67 -1.75
CA THR A 110 -4.82 -11.97 -2.45
C THR A 110 -3.72 -12.91 -1.95
N LEU A 111 -2.81 -12.47 -1.07
CA LEU A 111 -1.63 -13.26 -0.69
C LEU A 111 -1.93 -14.44 0.23
N GLU A 112 -3.07 -14.47 0.92
CA GLU A 112 -3.42 -15.60 1.78
C GLU A 112 -3.40 -16.92 1.01
N LEU A 113 -2.84 -17.95 1.63
CA LEU A 113 -2.66 -19.28 1.05
C LEU A 113 -1.80 -19.31 -0.22
N GLN A 114 -1.13 -18.20 -0.57
CA GLN A 114 -0.18 -18.15 -1.67
C GLN A 114 1.25 -18.44 -1.22
N HIS A 115 2.04 -18.91 -2.18
CA HIS A 115 3.48 -19.03 -2.00
C HIS A 115 4.15 -17.68 -2.28
N VAL A 116 4.98 -17.23 -1.35
CA VAL A 116 5.74 -15.98 -1.44
C VAL A 116 7.23 -16.22 -1.25
N ARG A 117 8.05 -15.31 -1.76
CA ARG A 117 9.50 -15.27 -1.54
C ARG A 117 9.86 -14.18 -0.56
N PHE A 118 10.69 -14.54 0.42
CA PHE A 118 11.28 -13.63 1.38
C PHE A 118 12.75 -14.02 1.62
N ARG A 119 13.68 -13.07 1.40
CA ARG A 119 15.13 -13.26 1.56
C ARG A 119 15.67 -14.56 0.94
N GLY A 120 15.25 -14.84 -0.30
CA GLY A 120 15.69 -16.00 -1.08
C GLY A 120 15.06 -17.34 -0.67
N ARG A 121 14.10 -17.33 0.26
CA ARG A 121 13.37 -18.53 0.70
C ARG A 121 11.90 -18.46 0.32
N THR A 122 11.29 -19.62 0.10
CA THR A 122 9.85 -19.74 -0.19
C THR A 122 9.06 -20.02 1.08
N TYR A 123 7.95 -19.29 1.24
CA TYR A 123 7.00 -19.45 2.33
C TYR A 123 5.58 -19.58 1.78
N LEU A 124 4.71 -20.27 2.50
CA LEU A 124 3.27 -20.22 2.35
C LEU A 124 2.73 -19.18 3.33
N VAL A 125 1.94 -18.22 2.85
CA VAL A 125 1.20 -17.29 3.72
C VAL A 125 0.00 -18.02 4.30
N LEU A 126 -0.07 -18.13 5.63
CA LEU A 126 -1.16 -18.82 6.32
C LEU A 126 -2.32 -17.88 6.65
N SER A 127 -1.99 -16.67 7.09
CA SER A 127 -2.93 -15.60 7.39
C SER A 127 -2.22 -14.25 7.27
N LEU A 128 -3.01 -13.20 7.15
CA LEU A 128 -2.55 -11.83 7.26
C LEU A 128 -2.89 -11.27 8.64
N GLU A 129 -2.04 -10.40 9.16
CA GLU A 129 -2.19 -9.76 10.47
C GLU A 129 -2.17 -8.24 10.30
N ASP A 130 -3.13 -7.60 10.95
CA ASP A 130 -3.32 -6.17 10.95
C ASP A 130 -2.49 -5.53 12.07
N THR A 131 -1.74 -4.48 11.71
CA THR A 131 -1.01 -3.66 12.69
C THR A 131 -1.87 -2.53 13.24
N ASP A 132 -2.89 -2.13 12.50
CA ASP A 132 -3.82 -1.10 12.91
C ASP A 132 -4.96 -1.73 13.72
N ARG A 133 -4.83 -1.68 15.06
CA ARG A 133 -5.87 -2.18 15.97
C ARG A 133 -7.11 -1.31 15.99
N GLU A 134 -7.00 -0.04 15.63
CA GLU A 134 -8.13 0.90 15.66
C GLU A 134 -9.11 0.62 14.53
N HIS A 135 -8.66 -0.05 13.46
CA HIS A 135 -9.47 -0.37 12.29
C HIS A 135 -9.39 -1.86 11.87
N ALA A 136 -8.90 -2.73 12.76
CA ALA A 136 -8.78 -4.17 12.49
C ALA A 136 -10.16 -4.83 12.30
N ASP A 137 -11.18 -4.32 12.96
CA ASP A 137 -12.59 -4.71 12.84
C ASP A 137 -13.20 -4.37 11.46
N GLU A 138 -12.60 -3.43 10.74
CA GLU A 138 -12.98 -3.07 9.37
C GLU A 138 -12.21 -3.86 8.29
N GLY A 139 -11.26 -4.73 8.69
CA GLY A 139 -10.58 -5.67 7.80
C GLY A 139 -9.45 -5.07 6.95
N TYR A 140 -8.68 -4.11 7.49
CA TYR A 140 -7.55 -3.47 6.82
C TYR A 140 -6.19 -4.13 7.11
N LEU A 141 -5.49 -4.54 6.05
CA LEU A 141 -4.24 -5.30 6.13
C LEU A 141 -2.98 -4.43 5.93
N THR A 142 -2.39 -3.91 7.01
CA THR A 142 -1.15 -3.10 6.96
C THR A 142 0.09 -3.74 7.58
N GLY A 143 -0.04 -4.93 8.15
CA GLY A 143 0.99 -5.48 8.99
C GLY A 143 1.85 -6.55 8.32
N TYR A 144 1.60 -7.79 8.76
CA TYR A 144 2.51 -8.91 8.58
C TYR A 144 1.77 -10.12 8.02
N GLY A 145 2.44 -10.89 7.18
CA GLY A 145 2.00 -12.24 6.86
C GLY A 145 2.51 -13.21 7.92
N ILE A 146 1.63 -14.06 8.45
CA ILE A 146 2.04 -15.24 9.20
C ILE A 146 2.39 -16.32 8.19
N CYS A 147 3.68 -16.58 8.02
CA CYS A 147 4.19 -17.38 6.92
C CYS A 147 4.90 -18.64 7.41
N ARG A 148 4.62 -19.79 6.80
CA ARG A 148 5.33 -21.05 7.03
C ARG A 148 6.33 -21.29 5.91
N ARG A 149 7.59 -21.51 6.26
CA ARG A 149 8.62 -21.84 5.26
C ARG A 149 8.32 -23.20 4.61
N VAL A 150 8.45 -23.29 3.29
CA VAL A 150 8.13 -24.54 2.54
C VAL A 150 9.33 -25.15 1.81
N ASP A 151 10.46 -24.44 1.72
CA ASP A 151 11.61 -24.87 0.91
C ASP A 151 12.69 -25.68 1.67
N TYR A 152 12.48 -26.01 2.96
CA TYR A 152 13.32 -26.89 3.81
C TYR A 152 12.42 -27.45 4.95
N ALA A 153 12.44 -28.71 5.39
CA ALA A 153 13.53 -29.70 5.38
C ALA A 153 13.06 -31.19 5.39
N PRO A 154 13.97 -32.15 5.12
CA PRO A 154 13.73 -33.60 4.92
C PRO A 154 13.37 -34.42 6.18
N SER A 155 13.11 -33.79 7.31
CA SER A 155 13.00 -34.43 8.63
C SER A 155 11.59 -34.42 9.22
N GLY A 156 10.55 -34.21 8.41
CA GLY A 156 9.15 -34.32 8.82
C GLY A 156 8.61 -33.24 9.77
N ASN A 157 9.47 -32.41 10.37
CA ASN A 157 9.02 -31.34 11.27
C ASN A 157 8.71 -30.04 10.52
N PRO A 158 7.46 -29.52 10.58
CA PRO A 158 7.14 -28.23 10.00
C PRO A 158 7.92 -27.12 10.71
N CYS A 159 8.52 -26.21 9.93
CA CYS A 159 9.10 -24.99 10.49
C CYS A 159 8.01 -24.16 11.19
N ASN A 160 8.30 -23.64 12.38
CA ASN A 160 7.40 -22.72 13.08
C ASN A 160 7.03 -21.53 12.17
N PRO A 161 5.76 -21.11 12.14
CA PRO A 161 5.34 -19.91 11.42
C PRO A 161 6.15 -18.70 11.85
N LYS A 162 6.45 -17.83 10.89
CA LYS A 162 7.16 -16.56 11.10
C LYS A 162 6.28 -15.41 10.67
N ARG A 163 6.28 -14.36 11.48
CA ARG A 163 5.67 -13.07 11.16
C ARG A 163 6.62 -12.30 10.24
N LEU A 164 6.21 -12.05 8.99
CA LEU A 164 7.02 -11.40 7.96
C LEU A 164 6.34 -10.12 7.44
N PRO A 165 7.08 -9.02 7.21
CA PRO A 165 6.48 -7.77 6.76
C PRO A 165 5.91 -7.90 5.35
N LEU A 166 4.63 -7.54 5.17
CA LEU A 166 3.91 -7.74 3.91
C LEU A 166 4.60 -7.08 2.71
N HIS A 167 5.13 -5.87 2.89
CA HIS A 167 5.82 -5.11 1.85
C HIS A 167 7.14 -5.74 1.37
N GLU A 168 7.69 -6.73 2.08
CA GLU A 168 8.86 -7.50 1.63
C GLU A 168 8.49 -8.84 0.95
N LEU A 169 7.23 -9.27 1.04
CA LEU A 169 6.76 -10.53 0.46
C LEU A 169 6.56 -10.37 -1.05
N LYS A 170 6.99 -11.38 -1.81
CA LYS A 170 6.86 -11.40 -3.27
C LYS A 170 6.08 -12.64 -3.70
N PRO A 171 4.94 -12.52 -4.40
CA PRO A 171 4.25 -13.67 -4.96
C PRO A 171 5.21 -14.54 -5.79
N VAL A 172 5.14 -15.86 -5.60
CA VAL A 172 5.76 -16.80 -6.54
C VAL A 172 4.82 -16.89 -7.74
N THR A 173 5.07 -16.09 -8.78
CA THR A 173 4.40 -16.29 -10.07
C THR A 173 4.74 -17.70 -10.55
N LYS A 174 3.71 -18.55 -10.68
CA LYS A 174 3.86 -19.81 -11.42
C LYS A 174 4.38 -19.43 -12.81
N ARG A 175 5.58 -19.88 -13.16
CA ARG A 175 5.95 -19.93 -14.58
C ARG A 175 4.94 -20.86 -15.21
N THR A 176 4.08 -20.34 -16.08
CA THR A 176 3.40 -21.13 -17.09
C THR A 176 4.52 -21.73 -17.95
N THR A 177 4.91 -22.95 -17.62
CA THR A 177 5.68 -23.83 -18.50
C THR A 177 4.76 -24.41 -19.55
#